data_AF-A0A660RSE5-F1
#
_entry.id   AF-A0A660RSE5-F1
#
_cell.length_a   1.000
_cell.length_b   1.000
_cell.length_c   1.000
_cell.angle_alpha   90.00
_cell.angle_beta   90.00
_cell.angle_gamma   90.00
#
_symmetry.space_group_name_H-M   'P 1'
#
loop_
_entity.id
_entity.type
_entity.pdbx_description
1 polymer ?
#
loop_
_entity_poly.entity_id
_entity_poly.type
_entity_poly.pdbx_seq_one_letter_code
_entity_poly.pdbx_strand_id
1 'polypeptide(L)'
;MKSLKRIFDFPELVNELPEKERNLFTRIYNFYIMTGKLQIPNTLKNWAKEKFGNCEEQKIIRIINKITFESTLFNELRAKRPIDAKVSEDLNQIIE
;
A
#
# COMPACT_ATOMS: atom_id res chain seq x y z
N MET A 1 -5.80 20.55 15.72
CA MET A 1 -6.14 19.31 15.00
C MET A 1 -4.86 18.71 14.45
N LYS A 2 -4.38 17.56 14.96
CA LYS A 2 -3.22 16.89 14.33
C LYS A 2 -3.68 16.36 12.97
N SER A 3 -3.06 16.84 11.89
CA SER A 3 -3.30 16.34 10.53
C SER A 3 -3.07 14.82 10.49
N LEU A 4 -4.02 14.08 9.92
CA LEU A 4 -3.88 12.64 9.67
C LEU A 4 -2.78 12.44 8.62
N LYS A 5 -1.61 11.99 9.05
CA LYS A 5 -0.49 11.66 8.18
C LYS A 5 -0.84 10.41 7.35
N ARG A 6 -0.78 10.49 6.01
CA ARG A 6 -0.98 9.33 5.13
C ARG A 6 0.37 8.78 4.69
N ILE A 7 0.39 7.50 4.35
CA ILE A 7 1.61 6.81 3.93
C ILE A 7 2.26 7.41 2.67
N PHE A 8 1.49 8.05 1.80
CA PHE A 8 2.03 8.72 0.61
C PHE A 8 2.54 10.13 0.85
N ASP A 9 2.29 10.69 2.05
CA ASP A 9 2.88 11.97 2.48
C ASP A 9 4.28 11.74 3.09
N PHE A 10 4.79 10.50 3.04
CA PHE A 10 6.09 10.11 3.61
C PHE A 10 7.29 10.95 3.13
N PRO A 11 7.41 11.33 1.84
CA PRO A 11 8.49 12.23 1.42
C PRO A 11 8.48 13.56 2.16
N GLU A 12 7.31 14.17 2.31
CA GLU A 12 7.12 15.42 3.04
C GLU A 12 7.45 15.23 4.51
N LEU A 13 7.01 14.13 5.12
CA LEU A 13 7.32 13.80 6.51
C LEU A 13 8.82 13.64 6.76
N VAL A 14 9.58 13.06 5.84
CA VAL A 14 11.04 12.95 5.95
C VAL A 14 11.70 14.32 5.77
N ASN A 15 11.19 15.17 4.88
CA ASN A 15 11.73 16.51 4.66
C ASN A 15 11.49 17.45 5.84
N GLU A 16 10.34 17.32 6.52
CA GLU A 16 9.97 18.06 7.73
C GLU A 16 10.79 17.67 8.98
N LEU A 17 11.54 16.55 8.93
CA LEU A 17 12.43 16.18 10.03
C LEU A 17 13.51 17.26 10.23
N PRO A 18 13.91 17.53 11.48
CA PRO A 18 15.09 18.35 11.71
C PRO A 18 16.32 17.69 11.07
N GLU A 19 17.31 18.53 10.73
CA GLU A 19 18.41 18.12 9.86
C GLU A 19 19.16 16.87 10.37
N LYS A 20 19.38 16.80 11.68
CA LYS A 20 20.07 15.68 12.32
C LYS A 20 19.31 14.37 12.14
N GLU A 21 18.00 14.37 12.38
CA GLU A 21 17.13 13.21 12.22
C GLU A 21 16.98 12.82 10.75
N ARG A 22 16.85 13.80 9.85
CA ARG A 22 16.78 13.55 8.41
C ARG A 22 18.06 12.89 7.91
N ASN A 23 19.22 13.38 8.34
CA ASN A 23 20.53 12.80 8.00
C ASN A 23 20.70 11.38 8.57
N LEU A 24 20.21 11.13 9.79
CA LEU A 24 20.22 9.78 10.35
C LEU A 24 19.31 8.84 9.55
N PHE A 25 18.11 9.29 9.20
CA PHE A 25 17.17 8.53 8.39
C PHE A 25 17.76 8.19 7.02
N THR A 26 18.26 9.18 6.26
CA THR A 26 18.81 8.96 4.91
C THR A 26 20.11 8.16 4.92
N ARG A 27 20.81 8.05 6.06
CA ARG A 27 21.96 7.14 6.22
C ARG A 27 21.55 5.67 6.28
N ILE A 28 20.43 5.36 6.94
CA ILE A 28 19.97 3.97 7.17
C ILE A 28 18.96 3.54 6.11
N TYR A 29 18.05 4.43 5.73
CA TYR A 29 16.92 4.12 4.85
C TYR A 29 17.04 4.84 3.50
N ASN A 30 16.44 4.23 2.49
CA ASN A 30 16.10 4.86 1.23
C ASN A 30 14.62 4.60 0.96
N PHE A 31 13.97 5.45 0.16
CA PHE A 31 12.61 5.19 -0.29
C PHE A 31 12.41 5.71 -1.71
N TYR A 32 11.40 5.18 -2.39
CA TYR A 32 10.93 5.73 -3.64
C TYR A 32 9.42 5.59 -3.76
N ILE A 33 8.83 6.49 -4.54
CA ILE A 33 7.43 6.43 -4.96
C ILE A 33 7.41 6.17 -6.46
N MET A 34 6.54 5.26 -6.89
CA MET A 34 6.32 4.95 -8.29
C MET A 34 4.81 4.82 -8.56
N THR A 35 4.39 5.24 -9.75
CA THR A 35 3.04 4.94 -10.26
C THR A 35 3.14 3.82 -11.28
N GLY A 36 2.67 2.63 -10.92
CA GLY A 36 2.54 1.50 -11.84
C GLY A 36 1.30 1.66 -12.72
N LYS A 37 1.40 1.24 -13.98
CA LYS A 37 0.27 1.17 -14.91
C LYS A 37 0.00 -0.27 -15.31
N LEU A 38 -1.26 -0.68 -15.23
CA LEU A 38 -1.76 -1.98 -15.63
C LEU A 38 -2.88 -1.76 -16.65
N GLN A 39 -2.81 -2.46 -17.78
CA GLN A 39 -3.89 -2.48 -18.76
C GLN A 39 -4.78 -3.70 -18.49
N ILE A 40 -6.03 -3.46 -18.12
CA ILE A 40 -6.98 -4.54 -17.82
C ILE A 40 -7.62 -5.03 -19.13
N PRO A 41 -7.63 -6.35 -19.41
CA PRO A 41 -8.35 -6.90 -20.55
C PRO A 41 -9.83 -6.48 -20.55
N ASN A 42 -10.41 -6.21 -21.72
CA ASN A 42 -11.79 -5.73 -21.82
C ASN A 42 -12.79 -6.66 -21.12
N THR A 43 -12.56 -7.98 -21.18
CA THR A 43 -13.38 -9.00 -20.52
C THR A 43 -13.37 -8.91 -18.99
N LEU A 44 -12.33 -8.29 -18.39
CA LEU A 44 -12.15 -8.19 -16.94
C LEU A 44 -12.41 -6.77 -16.39
N LYS A 45 -12.63 -5.76 -17.24
CA LYS A 45 -12.78 -4.36 -16.82
C LYS A 45 -13.92 -4.17 -15.80
N ASN A 46 -15.09 -4.75 -16.07
CA ASN A 46 -16.25 -4.60 -15.19
C ASN A 46 -16.01 -5.26 -13.82
N TRP A 47 -15.51 -6.51 -13.84
CA TRP A 47 -15.18 -7.24 -12.61
C TRP A 47 -14.11 -6.51 -11.79
N ALA A 48 -13.03 -6.05 -12.42
CA ALA A 48 -11.95 -5.34 -11.75
C ALA A 48 -12.43 -4.00 -11.17
N LYS A 49 -13.28 -3.27 -11.89
CA LYS A 49 -13.88 -2.02 -11.40
C LYS A 49 -14.80 -2.26 -10.22
N GLU A 50 -15.61 -3.33 -10.23
CA GLU A 50 -16.48 -3.69 -9.11
C GLU A 50 -15.67 -4.03 -7.85
N LYS A 51 -14.60 -4.83 -7.99
CA LYS A 51 -13.82 -5.31 -6.84
C LYS A 51 -12.81 -4.30 -6.33
N PHE A 52 -12.16 -3.56 -7.22
CA PHE A 52 -11.00 -2.74 -6.89
C PHE A 52 -11.18 -1.25 -7.18
N GLY A 53 -12.25 -0.88 -7.88
CA GLY A 53 -12.41 0.46 -8.42
C GLY A 53 -11.42 0.74 -9.56
N ASN A 54 -11.01 2.00 -9.68
CA ASN A 54 -9.99 2.41 -10.65
C ASN A 54 -8.61 1.92 -10.18
N CYS A 55 -8.14 0.79 -10.70
CA CYS A 55 -6.91 0.12 -10.28
C CYS A 55 -5.82 0.01 -11.37
N GLU A 56 -6.05 0.59 -12.55
CA GLU A 56 -5.06 0.61 -13.63
C GLU A 56 -3.85 1.47 -13.27
N GLU A 57 -4.03 2.56 -12.54
CA GLU A 57 -2.94 3.39 -12.01
C GLU A 57 -2.77 3.15 -10.51
N GLN A 58 -1.57 2.72 -10.11
CA GLN A 58 -1.29 2.31 -8.73
C GLN A 58 -0.11 3.09 -8.19
N LYS A 59 -0.35 3.96 -7.20
CA LYS A 59 0.73 4.60 -6.45
C LYS A 59 1.31 3.61 -5.46
N ILE A 60 2.62 3.45 -5.49
CA ILE A 60 3.37 2.50 -4.69
C ILE A 60 4.49 3.26 -4.00
N ILE A 61 4.67 3.03 -2.70
CA ILE A 61 5.85 3.48 -1.97
C ILE A 61 6.61 2.26 -1.45
N ARG A 62 7.92 2.27 -1.64
CA ARG A 62 8.83 1.27 -1.06
C ARG A 62 9.84 1.97 -0.18
N ILE A 63 10.04 1.42 1.02
CA ILE A 63 11.05 1.84 1.99
C ILE A 63 12.03 0.69 2.13
N ILE A 64 13.32 1.00 2.08
CA ILE A 64 14.43 0.04 2.04
C ILE A 64 15.37 0.38 3.17
N ASN A 65 15.72 -0.60 4.00
CA ASN A 65 16.84 -0.51 4.91
C ASN A 65 18.12 -0.82 4.11
N LYS A 66 19.03 0.14 4.00
CA LYS A 66 20.28 -0.01 3.25
C LYS A 66 21.31 -0.91 3.93
N ILE A 67 21.13 -1.19 5.22
CA ILE A 67 22.06 -1.98 6.03
C ILE A 67 21.65 -3.45 6.04
N THR A 68 20.36 -3.74 6.25
CA THR A 68 19.83 -5.12 6.25
C THR A 68 19.36 -5.60 4.89
N PHE A 69 19.21 -4.67 3.92
CA PHE A 69 18.61 -4.91 2.60
C PHE A 69 17.14 -5.31 2.62
N GLU A 70 16.51 -5.32 3.79
CA GLU A 70 15.08 -5.56 3.92
C GLU A 70 14.28 -4.36 3.39
N SER A 71 13.04 -4.62 3.00
CA SER A 71 12.16 -3.56 2.51
C SER A 71 10.71 -3.83 2.82
N THR A 72 9.95 -2.75 2.97
CA THR A 72 8.49 -2.77 3.04
C THR A 72 7.93 -1.99 1.87
N LEU A 73 6.87 -2.53 1.26
CA LEU A 73 6.16 -1.89 0.16
C LEU A 73 4.69 -1.72 0.52
N PHE A 74 4.18 -0.50 0.31
CA PHE A 74 2.77 -0.21 0.40
C PHE A 74 2.18 0.03 -0.99
N ASN A 75 1.09 -0.67 -1.28
CA ASN A 75 0.22 -0.45 -2.43
C ASN A 75 -1.21 -0.60 -1.90
N GLU A 76 -2.02 0.44 -2.06
CA GLU A 76 -3.41 0.50 -1.57
C GLU A 76 -4.23 -0.71 -2.05
N LEU A 77 -3.98 -1.19 -3.26
CA LEU A 77 -4.68 -2.32 -3.85
C LEU A 77 -4.53 -3.61 -3.04
N ARG A 78 -3.40 -3.80 -2.32
CA ARG A 78 -3.17 -5.00 -1.50
C ARG A 78 -4.14 -5.08 -0.33
N ALA A 79 -4.64 -3.95 0.18
CA ALA A 79 -5.65 -3.91 1.23
C ALA A 79 -7.05 -4.26 0.71
N LYS A 80 -7.28 -4.17 -0.60
CA LYS A 80 -8.57 -4.45 -1.25
C LYS A 80 -8.67 -5.89 -1.80
N ARG A 81 -7.73 -6.77 -1.44
CA ARG A 81 -7.79 -8.16 -1.90
C ARG A 81 -9.07 -8.82 -1.39
N PRO A 82 -9.87 -9.44 -2.28
CA PRO A 82 -10.98 -10.26 -1.85
C PRO A 82 -10.48 -11.36 -0.92
N ILE A 83 -11.22 -11.60 0.15
CA ILE A 83 -11.02 -12.79 0.98
C ILE A 83 -11.86 -13.89 0.31
N ASP A 84 -11.19 -14.82 -0.38
CA ASP A 84 -11.83 -15.94 -1.07
C ASP A 84 -12.32 -17.04 -0.10
N ALA A 85 -12.31 -16.78 1.20
CA ALA A 85 -12.90 -17.69 2.17
C ALA A 85 -14.42 -17.76 1.89
N LYS A 86 -14.83 -18.83 1.23
CA LYS A 86 -16.23 -19.27 1.24
C LYS A 86 -16.57 -19.52 2.70
N VAL A 87 -17.21 -18.56 3.34
CA VAL A 87 -18.04 -18.87 4.48
C VAL A 87 -19.14 -19.75 3.90
N SER A 88 -19.03 -21.07 4.07
CA SER A 88 -20.18 -21.95 3.87
C SER A 88 -21.30 -21.40 4.74
N GLU A 89 -22.51 -21.31 4.20
CA GLU A 89 -23.69 -20.62 4.76
C GLU A 89 -24.14 -21.09 6.16
N ASP A 90 -23.41 -22.00 6.83
CA ASP A 90 -23.80 -22.63 8.09
C ASP A 90 -22.84 -22.36 9.27
N LEU A 91 -22.18 -21.19 9.33
CA LEU A 91 -21.49 -20.80 10.58
C LEU A 91 -22.47 -20.64 11.76
N ASN A 92 -23.72 -20.25 11.48
CA ASN A 92 -24.76 -20.11 12.51
C ASN A 92 -25.32 -21.45 13.01
N GLN A 93 -25.08 -22.57 12.32
CA GLN A 93 -25.52 -23.90 12.77
C GLN A 93 -24.48 -24.62 13.65
N ILE A 94 -23.24 -24.11 13.73
CA ILE A 94 -22.13 -24.76 14.44
C ILE A 94 -21.99 -24.23 15.88
N ILE A 95 -22.64 -23.11 16.22
CA ILE A 95 -22.63 -22.54 17.57
C ILE A 95 -23.99 -22.84 18.23
N GLU A 96 -24.14 -24.05 18.77
CA GLU A 96 -25.01 -24.36 19.92
C GLU A 96 -24.13 -24.56 21.17
#